data_AF-A0A958ZA34-F1
#
_entry.id   AF-A0A958ZA34-F1
#
_cell.length_a   1.000
_cell.length_b   1.000
_cell.length_c   1.000
_cell.angle_alpha   90.00
_cell.angle_beta   90.00
_cell.angle_gamma   90.00
#
_symmetry.space_group_name_H-M   'P 1'
#
loop_
_entity.id
_entity.type
_entity.pdbx_description
1 polymer ?
#
loop_
_entity_poly.entity_id
_entity_poly.type
_entity_poly.pdbx_seq_one_letter_code
_entity_poly.pdbx_strand_id
1 'polypeptide(L)'
;IRDFKPVKTEGDLVYFENGIYNSKTGEASYTVKELPFLLNKMTQIHKATTNSPLYFLNIFFGLSLLFFVISTFWMFRPKTRIFRNGLYYTLGGIVLTLILLFV
;
A
#
# COMPACT_ATOMS: atom_id res chain seq x y z
N ILE A 1 -17.95 2.39 2.94
CA ILE A 1 -18.30 1.85 1.60
C ILE A 1 -18.62 3.05 0.71
N ARG A 2 -17.86 3.25 -0.37
CA ARG A 2 -18.01 4.38 -1.30
C ARG A 2 -19.03 3.96 -2.38
N ASP A 3 -19.82 4.90 -2.89
CA ASP A 3 -20.68 4.71 -4.08
C ASP A 3 -21.97 3.88 -3.90
N PHE A 4 -22.49 3.76 -2.66
CA PHE A 4 -23.80 3.15 -2.34
C PHE A 4 -24.86 4.20 -1.95
N LYS A 5 -24.70 5.45 -2.38
CA LYS A 5 -25.72 6.47 -2.13
C LYS A 5 -26.97 6.16 -2.98
N PRO A 6 -28.17 6.15 -2.38
CA PRO A 6 -29.39 5.93 -3.14
C PRO A 6 -29.61 7.09 -4.11
N VAL A 7 -29.76 6.76 -5.39
CA VAL A 7 -30.04 7.72 -6.47
C VAL A 7 -31.54 7.75 -6.75
N LYS A 8 -32.20 6.60 -6.66
CA LYS A 8 -33.62 6.43 -6.97
C LYS A 8 -34.20 5.28 -6.15
N THR A 9 -35.44 5.41 -5.71
CA THR A 9 -36.17 4.32 -5.06
C THR A 9 -37.51 4.14 -5.79
N GLU A 10 -37.77 2.92 -6.27
CA GLU A 10 -39.05 2.55 -6.89
C GLU A 10 -39.61 1.32 -6.18
N GLY A 11 -40.65 1.55 -5.35
CA GLY A 11 -41.23 0.50 -4.51
C GLY A 11 -40.19 -0.09 -3.55
N ASP A 12 -39.95 -1.39 -3.67
CA ASP A 12 -39.00 -2.15 -2.83
C ASP A 12 -37.56 -2.14 -3.40
N LEU A 13 -37.30 -1.47 -4.53
CA LEU A 13 -35.98 -1.43 -5.18
C LEU A 13 -35.31 -0.06 -4.97
N VAL A 14 -34.12 -0.09 -4.38
CA VAL A 14 -33.22 1.05 -4.17
C VAL A 14 -32.09 0.97 -5.18
N TYR A 15 -32.03 1.93 -6.09
CA TYR A 15 -30.99 2.05 -7.10
C TYR A 15 -29.85 2.94 -6.60
N PHE A 16 -28.63 2.51 -6.83
CA PHE A 16 -27.40 3.28 -6.61
C PHE A 16 -26.54 3.23 -7.88
N GLU A 17 -25.51 4.06 -7.98
CA GLU A 17 -24.78 4.25 -9.25
C GLU A 17 -24.26 2.94 -9.88
N ASN A 18 -23.87 1.97 -9.05
CA ASN A 18 -23.25 0.72 -9.50
C ASN A 18 -24.15 -0.52 -9.32
N GLY A 19 -25.44 -0.37 -8.99
CA GLY A 19 -26.30 -1.52 -8.74
C GLY A 19 -27.68 -1.21 -8.16
N ILE A 20 -28.36 -2.27 -7.73
CA ILE A 20 -29.72 -2.25 -7.20
C ILE A 20 -29.75 -3.08 -5.91
N TYR A 21 -30.48 -2.60 -4.93
CA TYR A 21 -30.74 -3.27 -3.66
C TYR A 21 -32.24 -3.45 -3.47
N ASN A 22 -32.68 -4.65 -3.13
CA ASN A 22 -34.08 -4.93 -2.79
C ASN A 22 -34.27 -4.87 -1.27
N SER A 23 -35.02 -3.89 -0.79
CA SER A 23 -35.24 -3.67 0.65
C SER A 23 -36.14 -4.72 1.30
N LYS A 24 -36.91 -5.48 0.51
CA LYS A 24 -37.84 -6.50 1.00
C LYS A 24 -37.17 -7.88 1.14
N THR A 25 -36.31 -8.24 0.20
CA THR A 25 -35.56 -9.52 0.24
C THR A 25 -34.17 -9.38 0.85
N GLY A 26 -33.62 -8.17 0.90
CA GLY A 26 -32.25 -7.89 1.35
C GLY A 26 -31.17 -8.21 0.31
N GLU A 27 -31.54 -8.52 -0.93
CA GLU A 27 -30.60 -8.86 -2.00
C GLU A 27 -30.01 -7.61 -2.67
N ALA A 28 -28.71 -7.61 -2.94
CA ALA A 28 -28.01 -6.55 -3.67
C ALA A 28 -27.32 -7.11 -4.92
N SER A 29 -27.59 -6.54 -6.09
CA SER A 29 -26.91 -6.84 -7.34
C SER A 29 -26.14 -5.61 -7.81
N TYR A 30 -24.82 -5.74 -7.97
CA TYR A 30 -23.95 -4.64 -8.34
C TYR A 30 -22.75 -5.11 -9.15
N THR A 31 -22.19 -4.20 -9.94
CA THR A 31 -20.98 -4.47 -10.72
C THR A 31 -19.77 -3.85 -10.03
N VAL A 32 -18.70 -4.63 -9.89
CA VAL A 32 -17.40 -4.14 -9.41
C VAL A 32 -16.38 -4.19 -10.52
N LYS A 33 -15.51 -3.17 -10.56
CA LYS A 33 -14.33 -3.20 -11.40
C LYS A 33 -13.23 -3.95 -10.65
N GLU A 34 -12.87 -5.13 -11.14
CA GLU A 34 -11.77 -5.91 -10.61
C GLU A 34 -10.67 -6.13 -11.65
N LEU A 35 -9.45 -6.37 -11.16
CA LEU A 35 -8.32 -6.71 -12.03
C LEU A 35 -8.42 -8.18 -12.46
N PRO A 36 -7.90 -8.54 -13.66
CA PRO A 36 -7.76 -9.94 -14.06
C PRO A 36 -7.00 -10.73 -13.00
N PHE A 37 -7.35 -12.02 -12.85
CA PHE A 37 -6.91 -12.87 -11.74
C PHE A 37 -5.42 -12.71 -11.37
N LEU A 38 -4.51 -12.79 -12.34
CA LEU A 38 -3.07 -12.68 -12.10
C LEU A 38 -2.66 -11.30 -11.55
N LEU A 39 -3.14 -10.23 -12.19
CA LEU A 39 -2.86 -8.86 -11.76
C LEU A 39 -3.43 -8.61 -10.37
N ASN A 40 -4.63 -9.11 -10.09
CA ASN A 40 -5.24 -9.01 -8.77
C ASN A 40 -4.33 -9.66 -7.71
N LYS A 41 -3.83 -10.88 -7.96
CA LYS A 41 -2.91 -11.57 -7.05
C LYS A 41 -1.59 -10.81 -6.82
N MET A 42 -0.99 -10.28 -7.88
CA MET A 42 0.23 -9.46 -7.75
C MET A 42 -0.03 -8.22 -6.88
N THR A 43 -1.16 -7.54 -7.10
CA THR A 43 -1.52 -6.37 -6.31
C THR A 43 -1.84 -6.71 -4.86
N GLN A 44 -2.43 -7.87 -4.57
CA GLN A 44 -2.69 -8.31 -3.20
C GLN A 44 -1.39 -8.52 -2.41
N ILE A 45 -0.37 -9.11 -3.04
CA ILE A 45 0.95 -9.29 -2.41
C ILE A 45 1.63 -7.94 -2.21
N HIS A 46 1.62 -7.07 -3.23
CA HIS A 46 2.28 -5.77 -3.17
C HIS A 46 1.61 -4.78 -2.20
N LYS A 47 0.29 -4.89 -2.02
CA LYS A 47 -0.51 -4.06 -1.10
C LYS A 47 -0.86 -4.79 0.19
N ALA A 48 -0.10 -5.83 0.55
CA ALA A 48 -0.31 -6.56 1.79
C ALA A 48 -0.25 -5.58 2.98
N THR A 49 -1.32 -5.53 3.77
CA THR A 49 -1.39 -4.71 5.01
C THR A 49 -1.29 -5.63 6.23
N THR A 50 -1.27 -5.02 7.43
CA THR A 50 -1.29 -5.73 8.72
C THR A 50 -2.51 -6.64 8.92
N ASN A 51 -3.57 -6.47 8.12
CA ASN A 51 -4.75 -7.33 8.13
C ASN A 51 -4.55 -8.65 7.36
N SER A 52 -3.40 -8.84 6.70
CA SER A 52 -3.07 -10.05 5.94
C SER A 52 -1.88 -10.75 6.58
N PRO A 53 -1.82 -12.10 6.60
CA PRO A 53 -0.67 -12.83 7.16
C PRO A 53 0.66 -12.54 6.44
N LEU A 54 0.60 -11.97 5.23
CA LEU A 54 1.75 -11.55 4.44
C LEU A 54 2.48 -10.32 5.02
N TYR A 55 1.93 -9.64 6.02
CA TYR A 55 2.54 -8.43 6.61
C TYR A 55 3.97 -8.68 7.13
N PHE A 56 4.28 -9.91 7.59
CA PHE A 56 5.61 -10.29 8.05
C PHE A 56 6.66 -10.10 6.94
N LEU A 57 6.31 -10.38 5.68
CA LEU A 57 7.21 -10.18 4.55
C LEU A 57 7.59 -8.69 4.40
N ASN A 58 6.67 -7.77 4.65
CA ASN A 58 6.95 -6.33 4.62
C ASN A 58 7.94 -5.93 5.72
N ILE A 59 7.75 -6.44 6.94
CA ILE A 59 8.63 -6.17 8.08
C ILE A 59 10.02 -6.75 7.79
N PHE A 60 10.09 -8.00 7.36
CA PHE A 60 11.33 -8.68 7.01
C PHE A 60 12.08 -7.94 5.90
N PHE A 61 11.38 -7.52 4.85
CA PHE A 61 11.94 -6.75 3.76
C PHE A 61 12.49 -5.40 4.24
N GLY A 62 11.72 -4.64 5.03
CA GLY A 62 12.16 -3.36 5.59
C GLY A 62 13.39 -3.47 6.50
N LEU A 63 13.39 -4.46 7.40
CA LEU A 63 14.53 -4.73 8.29
C LEU A 63 15.77 -5.17 7.51
N SER A 64 15.58 -6.01 6.49
CA SER A 64 16.68 -6.47 5.63
C SER A 64 17.31 -5.31 4.85
N LEU A 65 16.51 -4.41 4.28
CA LEU A 65 17.02 -3.22 3.61
C LEU A 65 17.81 -2.33 4.58
N LEU A 66 17.29 -2.09 5.79
CA LEU A 66 18.00 -1.31 6.81
C LEU A 66 19.34 -1.96 7.19
N PHE A 67 19.33 -3.29 7.41
CA PHE A 67 20.53 -4.05 7.68
C PHE A 67 21.57 -3.91 6.56
N PHE A 68 21.16 -4.04 5.30
CA PHE A 68 22.08 -3.91 4.16
C PHE A 68 22.67 -2.51 4.04
N VAL A 69 21.87 -1.47 4.28
CA VAL A 69 22.38 -0.08 4.29
C VAL A 69 23.43 0.09 5.38
N ILE A 70 23.16 -0.35 6.62
CA ILE A 70 24.09 -0.23 7.73
C ILE A 70 25.36 -1.05 7.49
N SER A 71 25.21 -2.28 6.96
CA SER A 71 26.35 -3.17 6.74
C SER A 71 27.35 -2.61 5.70
N THR A 72 26.91 -1.76 4.76
CA THR A 72 27.82 -1.10 3.81
C THR A 72 28.89 -0.25 4.50
N PHE A 73 28.60 0.34 5.66
CA PHE A 73 29.57 1.12 6.43
C PHE A 73 30.64 0.25 7.09
N TRP A 74 30.36 -1.04 7.31
CA TRP A 74 31.35 -2.01 7.75
C TRP A 74 32.23 -2.48 6.58
N MET A 75 31.67 -2.53 5.37
CA MET A 75 32.37 -2.97 4.17
C MET A 75 33.45 -1.99 3.70
N PHE A 76 33.23 -0.68 3.84
CA PHE A 76 34.14 0.35 3.35
C PHE A 76 34.88 1.06 4.48
N ARG A 77 36.21 1.19 4.34
CA ARG A 77 37.02 1.93 5.32
C ARG A 77 36.61 3.42 5.34
N PRO A 78 36.57 4.09 6.52
CA PRO A 78 36.15 5.49 6.64
C PRO A 78 36.91 6.51 5.78
N LYS A 79 38.15 6.18 5.39
CA LYS A 79 39.00 7.04 4.55
C LYS A 79 38.71 6.93 3.06
N THR A 80 37.91 5.95 2.62
CA THR A 80 37.59 5.75 1.20
C THR A 80 36.62 6.81 0.71
N ARG A 81 36.72 7.14 -0.59
CA ARG A 81 35.77 8.04 -1.25
C ARG A 81 34.34 7.51 -1.20
N ILE A 82 34.19 6.18 -1.30
CA ILE A 82 32.89 5.50 -1.24
C ILE A 82 32.21 5.72 0.11
N PHE A 83 32.94 5.55 1.23
CA PHE A 83 32.37 5.79 2.57
C PHE A 83 31.90 7.23 2.76
N ARG A 84 32.70 8.22 2.34
CA ARG A 84 32.34 9.64 2.43
C ARG A 84 31.10 9.99 1.60
N ASN A 85 31.04 9.47 0.38
CA ASN A 85 29.87 9.62 -0.48
C ASN A 85 28.63 8.96 0.15
N GLY A 86 28.79 7.76 0.71
CA GLY A 86 27.74 7.07 1.46
C GLY A 86 27.14 7.94 2.56
N LEU A 87 27.97 8.64 3.33
CA LEU A 87 27.52 9.54 4.39
C LEU A 87 26.67 10.72 3.86
N TYR A 88 27.04 11.30 2.71
CA TYR A 88 26.24 12.35 2.08
C TYR A 88 24.87 11.84 1.61
N TYR A 89 24.81 10.64 1.04
CA TYR A 89 23.53 10.04 0.65
C TYR A 89 22.64 9.74 1.86
N THR A 90 23.20 9.25 2.97
CA THR A 90 22.46 9.05 4.22
C THR A 90 21.92 10.37 4.76
N LEU A 91 22.73 11.41 4.79
CA LEU A 91 22.30 12.74 5.26
C LEU A 91 21.18 13.31 4.37
N GLY A 92 21.31 13.18 3.05
CA GLY A 92 20.25 13.56 2.11
C GLY A 92 18.95 12.78 2.33
N GLY A 93 19.04 11.46 2.58
CA GLY A 93 17.89 10.62 2.91
C GLY A 93 17.20 11.03 4.21
N ILE A 94 17.97 11.39 5.25
CA ILE A 94 17.43 11.91 6.52
C ILE A 94 16.68 13.22 6.28
N VAL A 95 17.30 14.17 5.57
CA VAL A 95 16.68 15.47 5.27
C VAL A 95 15.38 15.28 4.48
N LEU A 96 15.39 14.45 3.42
CA LEU A 96 14.20 14.13 2.65
C LEU A 96 13.08 13.53 3.52
N THR A 97 13.45 12.60 4.41
CA THR A 97 12.48 11.97 5.33
C THR A 97 11.86 12.99 6.29
N LEU A 98 12.66 13.91 6.83
CA LEU A 98 12.16 14.99 7.68
C LEU A 98 11.21 15.90 6.90
N ILE A 99 11.55 16.28 5.65
CA ILE A 99 10.65 17.07 4.81
C ILE A 99 9.31 16.35 4.61
N LEU A 100 9.31 15.05 4.27
CA LEU A 100 8.09 14.28 4.06
C LEU A 100 7.25 14.07 5.33
N LEU A 101 7.85 14.15 6.52
CA LEU A 101 7.12 14.02 7.79
C LEU A 101 6.43 15.33 8.21
N PHE A 102 6.99 16.48 7.83
CA PHE A 102 6.52 17.80 8.28
C PHE A 102 5.81 18.62 7.19
N VAL A 103 5.65 18.07 5.98
CA VAL A 103 4.82 18.60 4.89
C VAL A 103 3.51 17.83 4.83
#